data_AF-A0A453D5Q7-F1
#
_entry.id   AF-A0A453D5Q7-F1
#
_cell.length_a   1.000
_cell.length_b   1.000
_cell.length_c   1.000
_cell.angle_alpha   90.00
_cell.angle_beta   90.00
_cell.angle_gamma   90.00
#
_symmetry.space_group_name_H-M   'P 1'
#
loop_
_entity.id
_entity.type
_entity.pdbx_description
1 polymer ?
#
loop_
_entity_poly.entity_id
_entity_poly.type
_entity_poly.pdbx_seq_one_letter_code
_entity_poly.pdbx_strand_id
1 'polypeptide(L)' 'MKLVHRNLARNGPGSAKLLPEEEDDLWHAYNLIAVGDSLQAVTVRESSERFCFWRT' A
#
# COMPACT_ATOMS: atom_id res chain seq x y z
N MET A 1 -4.06 2.31 12.01
CA MET A 1 -3.32 1.64 10.92
C MET A 1 -2.49 0.51 11.49
N LYS A 2 -2.64 -0.70 10.94
CA LYS A 2 -1.86 -1.85 11.36
C LYS A 2 -0.75 -2.16 10.36
N LEU A 3 0.49 -2.15 10.84
CA LEU A 3 1.65 -2.60 10.06
C LEU A 3 1.73 -4.13 10.10
N VAL A 4 1.44 -4.77 8.97
CA VAL A 4 1.41 -6.23 8.83
C VAL A 4 2.79 -6.78 8.48
N HIS A 5 3.51 -6.08 7.61
CA HIS A 5 4.85 -6.47 7.19
C HIS A 5 5.71 -5.24 6.94
N ARG A 6 6.98 -5.32 7.33
CA ARG A 6 7.99 -4.30 7.06
C ARG A 6 9.25 -4.94 6.54
N ASN A 7 9.70 -4.50 5.38
CA ASN A 7 10.99 -4.85 4.82
C ASN A 7 11.62 -3.55 4.32
N LEU A 8 12.27 -2.84 5.24
CA LEU A 8 12.87 -1.54 4.97
C LEU A 8 14.39 -1.68 5.04
N ALA A 9 15.06 -1.52 3.91
CA ALA A 9 16.52 -1.42 3.88
C ALA A 9 16.95 -0.04 4.40
N ARG A 10 18.02 0.02 5.22
CA ARG A 10 18.59 1.30 5.65
C ARG A 10 19.11 2.05 4.41
N ASN A 11 18.43 3.12 4.03
CA ASN A 11 18.71 3.96 2.85
C ASN A 11 18.55 3.25 1.48
N GLY A 12 17.79 2.14 1.44
CA GLY A 12 17.53 1.39 0.22
C GLY A 12 16.05 1.27 -0.08
N PRO A 13 15.69 0.62 -1.20
CA PRO A 13 14.30 0.29 -1.49
C PRO A 13 13.73 -0.59 -0.39
N GLY A 14 12.46 -0.37 -0.07
CA GLY A 14 11.75 -1.14 0.93
C GLY A 14 10.31 -1.38 0.52
N SER A 15 9.67 -2.32 1.19
CA SER A 15 8.25 -2.59 1.07
C SER A 15 7.60 -2.64 2.44
N ALA A 16 6.39 -2.09 2.53
CA ALA A 16 5.57 -2.15 3.73
C ALA A 16 4.16 -2.62 3.34
N LYS A 17 3.59 -3.50 4.17
CA LYS A 17 2.20 -3.91 4.05
C LYS A 17 1.42 -3.29 5.19
N LEU A 18 0.52 -2.38 4.85
CA LEU A 18 -0.33 -1.65 5.79
C LEU A 18 -1.77 -2.14 5.63
N LEU A 19 -2.49 -2.24 6.75
CA LEU A 19 -3.92 -2.50 6.80
C LEU A 19 -4.58 -1.30 7.50
N PRO A 20 -5.40 -0.51 6.80
CA PRO A 20 -6.20 0.54 7.43
C PRO A 20 -7.33 -0.09 8.26
N GLU A 21 -7.54 0.41 9.47
CA GLU A 21 -8.59 -0.01 10.41
C GLU A 21 -9.61 1.11 10.66
N GLU A 22 -9.16 2.36 10.64
CA GLU A 22 -9.95 3.58 10.87
C GLU A 22 -10.02 4.45 9.59
N GLU A 23 -10.98 5.37 9.48
CA GLU A 23 -11.04 6.30 8.33
C GLU A 23 -9.84 7.25 8.28
N ASP A 24 -9.35 7.69 9.44
CA ASP A 24 -8.15 8.53 9.55
C ASP A 24 -6.90 7.85 8.96
N ASP A 25 -6.86 6.52 8.93
CA ASP A 25 -5.76 5.79 8.31
C ASP A 25 -5.65 6.08 6.81
N LEU A 26 -6.77 6.30 6.12
CA LEU A 26 -6.73 6.63 4.69
C LEU A 26 -6.03 7.97 4.44
N TRP A 27 -6.20 8.93 5.35
CA TRP A 27 -5.47 10.21 5.30
C TRP A 27 -3.96 10.00 5.45
N HIS A 28 -3.56 9.15 6.41
CA HIS A 28 -2.15 8.81 6.59
C HIS A 28 -1.59 8.04 5.38
N ALA A 29 -2.36 7.13 4.78
CA ALA A 29 -1.96 6.39 3.57
C ALA A 29 -1.70 7.35 2.41
N TYR A 30 -2.58 8.33 2.20
CA TYR A 30 -2.44 9.33 1.15
C TYR A 30 -1.12 10.11 1.28
N ASN A 31 -0.74 10.49 2.50
CA ASN A 31 0.50 11.22 2.74
C ASN A 31 1.76 10.37 2.60
N LEU A 32 1.66 9.04 2.73
CA LEU A 32 2.80 8.12 2.59
C LEU A 32 3.10 7.76 1.14
N ILE A 33 2.11 7.86 0.25
CA ILE A 33 2.24 7.48 -1.15
C ILE A 33 2.82 8.65 -1.95
N ALA A 34 3.96 8.45 -2.61
CA ALA A 34 4.57 9.43 -3.49
C ALA A 34 4.54 8.99 -4.97
N VAL A 35 4.70 9.95 -5.88
CA VAL A 35 4.87 9.66 -7.32
C VAL A 35 6.17 8.89 -7.54
N GLY A 36 6.10 7.79 -8.30
CA GLY A 36 7.21 6.86 -8.52
C GLY A 36 7.15 5.58 -7.67
N ASP A 37 6.25 5.52 -6.69
CA ASP A 37 6.03 4.33 -5.88
C ASP A 37 5.24 3.25 -6.63
N SER A 38 5.42 2.01 -6.22
CA SER A 38 4.65 0.87 -6.72
C SER A 38 3.80 0.29 -5.59
N LEU A 39 2.48 0.39 -5.75
CA LEU A 39 1.49 -0.07 -4.80
C LEU A 39 0.87 -1.38 -5.25
N GLN A 40 0.67 -2.29 -4.30
CA GLN A 40 -0.06 -3.53 -4.53
C GLN A 40 -1.30 -3.56 -3.63
N ALA A 41 -2.47 -3.65 -4.25
CA ALA A 41 -3.75 -3.76 -3.55
C ALA A 41 -4.64 -4.81 -4.20
N VAL A 42 -5.55 -5.39 -3.43
CA VAL A 42 -6.60 -6.26 -3.97
C VAL A 42 -7.66 -5.36 -4.59
N THR A 43 -7.98 -5.62 -5.85
CA THR A 43 -9.09 -4.96 -6.55
C THR A 43 -10.03 -6.01 -7.10
N VAL A 44 -11.32 -5.73 -7.05
CA VAL A 44 -12.35 -6.55 -7.68
C VAL A 44 -12.65 -5.95 -9.05
N ARG A 45 -12.41 -6.72 -10.13
CA ARG A 45 -12.89 -6.37 -11.48
C ARG A 45 -13.68 -7.56 -12.02
N GLU A 46 -14.92 -7.33 -12.45
CA GLU A 46 -15.88 -8.31 -12.97
C GLU A 46 -15.61 -9.75 -12.52
N SER A 47 -16.21 -10.12 -11.38
CA SER A 47 -16.19 -11.47 -10.82
C SER A 47 -14.79 -12.05 -10.50
N SER A 48 -13.71 -11.31 -10.70
CA SER A 48 -12.33 -11.75 -10.45
C SER A 48 -11.62 -10.81 -9.46
N GLU A 49 -11.20 -11.38 -8.33
CA GLU A 49 -10.26 -10.72 -7.42
C GLU A 49 -8.86 -10.81 -8.02
N ARG A 50 -8.22 -9.66 -8.25
CA ARG A 50 -6.83 -9.62 -8.71
C ARG A 50 -6.03 -8.64 -7.86
N PHE A 51 -4.78 -9.00 -7.64
CA PHE A 51 -3.79 -8.02 -7.17
C PHE A 51 -3.52 -7.03 -8.30
N CYS A 52 -3.92 -5.79 -8.10
CA CYS A 52 -3.57 -4.71 -8.98
C CYS A 52 -2.24 -4.11 -8.50
N PHE A 53 -1.32 -3.97 -9.44
CA PHE A 53 -0.09 -3.21 -9.25
C PHE A 53 -0.31 -1.82 -9.85
N TRP A 54 -0.41 -0.82 -8.98
CA TRP A 54 -0.48 0.58 -9.37
C TRP A 54 0.91 1.20 -9.29
N ARG A 55 1.28 1.95 -10.33
CA ARG A 55 2.44 2.82 -10.29
C ARG A 55 1.92 4.26 -10.26
N THR A 56 2.31 5.01 -9.24
CA THR A 56 2.05 6.45 -9.13
C THR A 56 3.04 7.24 -9.97
#